data_AF-A0A085NK34-F1
#
_entry.id   AF-A0A085NK34-F1
#
_cell.length_a   1.000
_cell.length_b   1.000
_cell.length_c   1.000
_cell.angle_alpha   90.00
_cell.angle_beta   90.00
_cell.angle_gamma   90.00
#
_symmetry.space_group_name_H-M   'P 1'
#
loop_
_entity.id
_entity.type
_entity.pdbx_description
1 polymer ?
#
loop_
_entity_poly.entity_id
_entity_poly.type
_entity_poly.pdbx_seq_one_letter_code
_entity_poly.pdbx_strand_id
1 'polypeptide(L)'
;MPTATSVPAVQRFENEVFFHLKAHPAMSLPDNLAGILLKERFVRACAKSCTVTHIKKYLLMRALVELFTKGDLQTSRNAAQIVRQTIDEISIFLRVKDGLVPLNVYGSMNIVALHSKFRHLQLTYPLEFYYYFHEADDLGLEGLIDPPSPLKISGLHFN
;
A
#
# COMPACT_ATOMS: atom_id res chain seq x y z
N MET A 1 15.42 -4.68 -47.71
CA MET A 1 15.02 -3.54 -46.87
C MET A 1 15.27 -3.92 -45.42
N PRO A 2 16.10 -3.20 -44.65
CA PRO A 2 16.27 -3.50 -43.23
C PRO A 2 15.07 -2.94 -42.46
N THR A 3 14.39 -3.81 -41.73
CA THR A 3 13.35 -3.49 -40.76
C THR A 3 13.96 -2.70 -39.61
N ALA A 4 13.48 -1.47 -39.41
CA ALA A 4 13.86 -0.67 -38.25
C ALA A 4 13.32 -1.36 -36.99
N THR A 5 14.19 -2.09 -36.30
CA THR A 5 13.93 -2.58 -34.95
C THR A 5 13.86 -1.36 -34.04
N SER A 6 12.64 -0.87 -33.77
CA SER A 6 12.43 0.20 -32.82
C SER A 6 12.86 -0.28 -31.44
N VAL A 7 13.98 0.25 -30.95
CA VAL A 7 14.36 0.16 -29.54
C VAL A 7 13.18 0.71 -28.74
N PRO A 8 12.63 -0.02 -27.75
CA PRO A 8 11.51 0.48 -26.96
C PRO A 8 11.95 1.82 -26.35
N ALA A 9 11.17 2.87 -26.64
CA ALA A 9 11.46 4.22 -26.21
C ALA A 9 11.78 4.20 -24.71
N VAL A 10 12.95 4.71 -24.33
CA VAL A 10 13.31 4.89 -22.93
C VAL A 10 12.26 5.82 -22.35
N GLN A 11 11.36 5.26 -21.56
CA GLN A 11 10.26 5.98 -20.96
C GLN A 11 10.84 7.07 -20.05
N ARG A 12 10.75 8.32 -20.50
CA ARG A 12 11.19 9.47 -19.71
C ARG A 12 10.12 9.70 -18.65
N PHE A 13 10.46 9.42 -17.40
CA PHE A 13 9.63 9.81 -16.27
C PHE A 13 9.80 11.31 -16.04
N GLU A 14 8.93 12.12 -16.65
CA GLU A 14 9.00 13.59 -16.68
C GLU A 14 8.60 14.26 -15.34
N ASN A 15 8.99 13.65 -14.21
CA ASN A 15 8.70 14.00 -12.81
C ASN A 15 7.51 13.28 -12.17
N GLU A 16 6.59 12.73 -12.94
CA GLU A 16 5.47 11.93 -12.44
C GLU A 16 5.53 10.48 -12.94
N VAL A 17 4.99 9.57 -12.13
CA VAL A 17 4.77 8.16 -12.46
C VAL A 17 3.31 7.80 -12.21
N PHE A 18 2.78 6.94 -13.07
CA PHE A 18 1.45 6.36 -12.92
C PHE A 18 1.58 4.85 -12.73
N PHE A 19 0.84 4.30 -11.77
CA PHE A 19 0.86 2.86 -11.50
C PHE A 19 -0.46 2.38 -10.89
N HIS A 20 -0.74 1.08 -11.07
CA HIS A 20 -1.85 0.40 -10.41
C HIS A 20 -1.41 -0.12 -9.04
N LEU A 21 -2.31 -0.02 -8.06
CA LEU A 21 -2.27 -0.74 -6.79
C LEU A 21 -3.46 -1.71 -6.75
N LYS A 22 -3.18 -3.00 -6.63
CA LYS A 22 -4.18 -4.07 -6.60
C LYS A 22 -4.02 -4.88 -5.32
N ALA A 23 -5.12 -5.42 -4.80
CA ALA A 23 -5.02 -6.39 -3.71
C ALA A 23 -4.33 -7.66 -4.22
N HIS A 24 -3.46 -8.25 -3.39
CA HIS A 24 -2.83 -9.53 -3.71
C HIS A 24 -3.91 -10.61 -3.93
N PRO A 25 -3.83 -11.49 -4.96
CA PRO A 25 -4.88 -12.46 -5.29
C PRO A 25 -5.20 -13.46 -4.17
N ALA A 26 -4.24 -13.70 -3.28
CA ALA A 26 -4.43 -14.58 -2.11
C ALA A 26 -5.13 -13.90 -0.92
N MET A 27 -5.35 -12.59 -0.96
CA MET A 27 -6.02 -11.89 0.13
C MET A 27 -7.53 -12.13 0.05
N SER A 28 -8.11 -12.50 1.19
CA SER A 28 -9.55 -12.61 1.37
C SER A 28 -9.93 -11.87 2.63
N LEU A 29 -11.04 -11.13 2.59
CA LEU A 29 -11.57 -10.38 3.73
C LEU A 29 -13.09 -10.58 3.79
N PRO A 30 -13.71 -10.43 4.98
CA PRO A 30 -15.16 -10.38 5.11
C PRO A 30 -15.78 -9.32 4.20
N ASP A 31 -17.00 -9.55 3.70
CA ASP A 31 -17.65 -8.70 2.68
C ASP A 31 -17.75 -7.22 3.08
N ASN A 32 -18.02 -6.95 4.36
CA ASN A 32 -18.13 -5.58 4.89
C ASN A 32 -16.79 -4.83 4.85
N LEU A 33 -15.66 -5.55 4.82
CA LEU A 33 -14.31 -4.99 4.70
C LEU A 33 -13.78 -5.06 3.27
N ALA A 34 -14.08 -6.13 2.54
CA ALA A 34 -13.54 -6.41 1.22
C ALA A 34 -13.81 -5.27 0.22
N GLY A 35 -15.04 -4.75 0.19
CA GLY A 35 -15.42 -3.64 -0.69
C GLY A 35 -14.69 -2.32 -0.41
N ILE A 36 -14.10 -2.19 0.78
CA ILE A 36 -13.36 -1.01 1.24
C ILE A 36 -11.86 -1.24 1.02
N LEU A 37 -11.35 -2.36 1.51
CA LEU A 37 -9.92 -2.65 1.67
C LEU A 37 -9.28 -3.32 0.44
N LEU A 38 -10.03 -4.07 -0.36
CA LEU A 38 -9.50 -4.79 -1.54
C LEU A 38 -9.65 -4.01 -2.86
N LYS A 39 -9.86 -2.70 -2.77
CA LYS A 39 -10.18 -1.87 -3.93
C LYS A 39 -8.94 -1.53 -4.77
N GLU A 40 -9.02 -1.80 -6.08
CA GLU A 40 -8.01 -1.37 -7.05
C GLU A 40 -7.92 0.17 -7.13
N ARG A 41 -6.68 0.67 -7.30
CA ARG A 41 -6.39 2.10 -7.38
C ARG A 41 -5.43 2.37 -8.51
N PHE A 42 -5.67 3.46 -9.23
CA PHE A 42 -4.71 4.04 -10.16
C PHE A 42 -4.12 5.30 -9.53
N VAL A 43 -2.81 5.32 -9.34
CA VAL A 43 -2.11 6.32 -8.53
C VAL A 43 -1.14 7.11 -9.39
N ARG A 44 -1.19 8.44 -9.25
CA ARG A 44 -0.18 9.37 -9.74
C ARG A 44 0.72 9.78 -8.59
N ALA A 45 2.03 9.70 -8.77
CA ALA A 45 3.00 10.09 -7.74
C ALA A 45 4.25 10.74 -8.34
N CYS A 46 5.05 11.39 -7.49
CA CYS A 46 6.35 11.91 -7.90
C CYS A 46 7.32 10.78 -8.21
N ALA A 47 7.88 10.78 -9.43
CA ALA A 47 8.80 9.76 -9.92
C ALA A 47 10.07 9.63 -9.07
N LYS A 48 10.57 10.76 -8.55
CA LYS A 48 11.88 10.83 -7.89
C LYS A 48 11.83 10.51 -6.39
N SER A 49 10.71 10.83 -5.73
CA SER A 49 10.59 10.72 -4.26
C SER A 49 9.61 9.65 -3.79
N CYS A 50 8.69 9.17 -4.64
CA CYS A 50 7.80 8.08 -4.24
C CYS A 50 8.59 6.78 -4.09
N THR A 51 8.51 6.17 -2.91
CA THR A 51 9.21 4.92 -2.56
C THR A 51 8.21 3.84 -2.17
N VAL A 52 8.68 2.61 -2.02
CA VAL A 52 7.84 1.50 -1.51
C VAL A 52 7.24 1.83 -0.14
N THR A 53 8.01 2.44 0.76
CA THR A 53 7.50 2.91 2.06
C THR A 53 6.40 3.96 1.91
N HIS A 54 6.49 4.86 0.93
CA HIS A 54 5.41 5.81 0.65
C HIS A 54 4.13 5.12 0.17
N ILE A 55 4.24 4.05 -0.64
CA ILE A 55 3.09 3.23 -1.05
C ILE A 55 2.44 2.58 0.18
N LYS A 56 3.23 1.95 1.07
CA LYS A 56 2.71 1.36 2.33
C LYS A 56 1.98 2.41 3.16
N LYS A 57 2.59 3.57 3.38
CA LYS A 57 1.98 4.68 4.14
C LYS A 57 0.68 5.16 3.49
N TYR A 58 0.65 5.30 2.16
CA TYR A 58 -0.56 5.68 1.44
C TYR A 58 -1.68 4.66 1.64
N LEU A 59 -1.39 3.36 1.55
CA LEU A 59 -2.38 2.30 1.73
C LEU A 59 -2.95 2.29 3.15
N LEU A 60 -2.09 2.40 4.17
CA LEU A 60 -2.53 2.48 5.57
C LEU A 60 -3.46 3.68 5.81
N MET A 61 -3.04 4.88 5.37
CA MET A 61 -3.84 6.09 5.51
C MET A 61 -5.15 6.00 4.73
N ARG A 62 -5.13 5.41 3.54
CA ARG A 62 -6.33 5.23 2.73
C ARG A 62 -7.30 4.24 3.37
N ALA A 63 -6.81 3.12 3.89
CA ALA A 63 -7.61 2.14 4.61
C ALA A 63 -8.33 2.77 5.81
N LEU A 64 -7.59 3.52 6.65
CA LEU A 64 -8.16 4.25 7.78
C LEU A 64 -9.29 5.20 7.32
N VAL A 65 -8.99 6.09 6.37
CA VAL A 65 -9.98 7.07 5.88
C VAL A 65 -11.21 6.37 5.32
N GLU A 66 -11.05 5.33 4.51
CA GLU A 66 -12.19 4.65 3.89
C GLU A 66 -13.00 3.84 4.92
N LEU A 67 -12.37 3.21 5.91
CA LEU A 67 -13.11 2.56 7.01
C LEU A 67 -13.94 3.55 7.82
N PHE A 68 -13.39 4.75 8.11
CA PHE A 68 -14.12 5.79 8.85
C PHE A 68 -15.23 6.47 8.06
N THR A 69 -15.13 6.53 6.74
CA THR A 69 -16.03 7.36 5.91
C THR A 69 -16.97 6.58 5.01
N LYS A 70 -16.67 5.30 4.75
CA LYS A 70 -17.41 4.46 3.79
C LYS A 70 -17.87 3.13 4.40
N GLY A 71 -17.44 2.81 5.62
CA GLY A 71 -17.97 1.67 6.36
C GLY A 71 -19.43 1.90 6.74
N ASP A 72 -20.16 0.82 6.99
CA ASP A 72 -21.40 0.91 7.75
C ASP A 72 -21.13 1.47 9.16
N LEU A 73 -22.20 1.73 9.93
CA LEU A 73 -22.09 2.32 11.25
C LEU A 73 -21.18 1.51 12.20
N GLN A 74 -21.24 0.18 12.13
CA GLN A 74 -20.47 -0.70 13.00
C GLN A 74 -19.01 -0.75 12.59
N THR A 75 -18.74 -0.89 11.30
CA THR A 75 -17.40 -0.90 10.71
C THR A 75 -16.69 0.43 10.98
N SER A 76 -17.39 1.55 10.80
CA SER A 76 -16.82 2.89 11.04
C SER A 76 -16.50 3.14 12.51
N ARG A 77 -17.36 2.70 13.44
CA ARG A 77 -17.12 2.80 14.89
C ARG A 77 -15.91 1.99 15.34
N ASN A 78 -15.68 0.83 14.72
CA ASN A 78 -14.58 -0.07 15.07
C ASN A 78 -13.34 0.09 14.17
N ALA A 79 -13.30 1.09 13.28
CA ALA A 79 -12.28 1.23 12.25
C ALA A 79 -10.84 1.18 12.79
N ALA A 80 -10.57 1.83 13.93
CA ALA A 80 -9.24 1.82 14.54
C ALA A 80 -8.83 0.41 15.03
N GLN A 81 -9.76 -0.35 15.60
CA GLN A 81 -9.51 -1.72 16.05
C GLN A 81 -9.34 -2.66 14.85
N ILE A 82 -10.21 -2.54 13.84
CA ILE A 82 -10.12 -3.30 12.59
C ILE A 82 -8.75 -3.11 11.95
N VAL A 83 -8.26 -1.87 11.85
CA VAL A 83 -6.92 -1.61 11.29
C VAL A 83 -5.83 -2.29 12.11
N ARG A 84 -5.89 -2.26 13.45
CA ARG A 84 -4.89 -2.94 14.30
C ARG A 84 -4.90 -4.46 14.13
N GLN A 85 -6.07 -5.07 13.93
CA GLN A 85 -6.20 -6.52 13.80
C GLN A 85 -5.90 -7.01 12.38
N THR A 86 -6.34 -6.26 11.37
CA THR A 86 -6.28 -6.66 9.96
C THR A 86 -5.06 -6.09 9.22
N ILE A 87 -4.43 -5.04 9.75
CA ILE A 87 -3.33 -4.33 9.08
C ILE A 87 -2.21 -4.04 10.09
N ASP A 88 -1.46 -5.08 10.48
CA ASP A 88 -0.23 -4.93 11.25
C ASP A 88 0.94 -4.53 10.34
N GLU A 89 1.22 -5.37 9.32
CA GLU A 89 2.19 -5.09 8.28
C GLU A 89 1.53 -5.03 6.89
N ILE A 90 2.08 -4.17 6.02
CA ILE A 90 1.74 -4.16 4.59
C ILE A 90 2.94 -4.66 3.79
N SER A 91 2.77 -5.74 3.04
CA SER A 91 3.74 -6.19 2.04
C SER A 91 3.38 -5.65 0.66
N ILE A 92 4.39 -5.25 -0.11
CA ILE A 92 4.21 -4.72 -1.47
C ILE A 92 4.97 -5.62 -2.43
N PHE A 93 4.33 -5.95 -3.54
CA PHE A 93 4.89 -6.78 -4.59
C PHE A 93 4.87 -6.03 -5.91
N LEU A 94 5.90 -6.19 -6.73
CA LEU A 94 5.93 -5.70 -8.10
C LEU A 94 5.47 -6.80 -9.05
N ARG A 95 4.55 -6.49 -9.97
CA ARG A 95 4.19 -7.39 -11.07
C ARG A 95 5.32 -7.47 -12.09
N VAL A 96 5.75 -8.70 -12.34
CA VAL A 96 6.62 -9.08 -13.45
C VAL A 96 5.84 -10.06 -14.33
N LYS A 97 6.34 -10.36 -15.54
CA LYS A 97 5.63 -11.20 -16.52
C LYS A 97 4.95 -12.44 -15.92
N ASP A 98 5.72 -13.28 -15.23
CA ASP A 98 5.26 -14.59 -14.75
C ASP A 98 5.13 -14.65 -13.22
N GLY A 99 5.08 -13.51 -12.51
CA GLY A 99 5.02 -13.56 -11.06
C GLY A 99 4.90 -12.22 -10.34
N LEU A 100 5.16 -12.28 -9.04
CA LEU A 100 5.17 -11.15 -8.11
C LEU A 100 6.51 -11.15 -7.37
N VAL A 101 7.21 -10.02 -7.38
CA VAL A 101 8.48 -9.85 -6.67
C VAL A 101 8.22 -9.07 -5.38
N PRO A 102 8.52 -9.63 -4.18
CA PRO A 102 8.34 -8.91 -2.92
C PRO A 102 9.32 -7.74 -2.80
N LEU A 103 8.84 -6.61 -2.31
CA LEU A 103 9.60 -5.36 -2.21
C LEU A 103 9.93 -4.93 -0.78
N ASN A 104 9.71 -5.78 0.22
CA ASN A 104 9.87 -5.42 1.64
C ASN A 104 11.29 -4.94 1.97
N VAL A 105 12.32 -5.53 1.35
CA VAL A 105 13.74 -5.13 1.51
C VAL A 105 14.13 -3.87 0.73
N TYR A 106 13.24 -3.35 -0.13
CA TYR A 106 13.48 -2.17 -0.97
C TYR A 106 12.65 -0.96 -0.53
N GLY A 107 12.30 -0.86 0.76
CA GLY A 107 11.46 0.19 1.34
C GLY A 107 11.80 1.61 0.89
N SER A 108 13.09 1.97 0.91
CA SER A 108 13.60 3.30 0.55
C SER A 108 13.81 3.51 -0.96
N MET A 109 13.69 2.47 -1.79
CA MET A 109 13.91 2.57 -3.22
C MET A 109 12.74 3.31 -3.89
N ASN A 110 13.05 4.31 -4.72
CA ASN A 110 12.03 5.02 -5.47
C ASN A 110 11.54 4.22 -6.69
N ILE A 111 10.37 4.59 -7.23
CA ILE A 111 9.71 3.85 -8.31
C ILE A 111 10.56 3.78 -9.59
N VAL A 112 11.29 4.85 -9.93
CA VAL A 112 12.19 4.87 -11.10
C VAL A 112 13.37 3.92 -10.92
N ALA A 113 13.92 3.85 -9.71
CA ALA A 113 14.99 2.92 -9.36
C ALA A 113 14.48 1.46 -9.38
N LEU A 114 13.26 1.19 -8.90
CA LEU A 114 12.63 -0.13 -9.03
C LEU A 114 12.46 -0.54 -10.49
N HIS A 115 11.91 0.36 -11.31
CA HIS A 115 11.78 0.13 -12.75
C HIS A 115 13.13 -0.22 -13.38
N SER A 116 14.16 0.58 -13.09
CA SER A 116 15.51 0.37 -13.63
C SER A 116 16.13 -0.96 -13.15
N LYS A 117 15.93 -1.32 -11.88
CA LYS A 117 16.43 -2.57 -11.29
C LYS A 117 15.78 -3.80 -11.91
N PHE A 118 14.45 -3.77 -12.09
CA PHE A 118 13.68 -4.93 -12.52
C PHE A 118 13.30 -4.93 -14.01
N ARG A 119 13.79 -3.98 -14.81
CA ARG A 119 13.50 -3.90 -16.26
C ARG A 119 13.74 -5.19 -17.03
N HIS A 120 14.70 -6.01 -16.58
CA HIS A 120 15.07 -7.27 -17.21
C HIS A 120 14.01 -8.38 -16.98
N LEU A 121 13.11 -8.19 -16.03
CA LEU A 121 12.04 -9.13 -15.68
C LEU A 121 10.72 -8.86 -16.43
N GLN A 122 10.77 -8.10 -17.53
CA GLN A 122 9.60 -7.81 -18.38
C GLN A 122 8.44 -7.21 -17.56
N LEU A 123 8.69 -6.02 -16.99
CA LEU A 123 7.70 -5.27 -16.23
C LEU A 123 6.47 -4.92 -17.09
N THR A 124 5.30 -4.89 -16.45
CA THR A 124 4.08 -4.36 -17.08
C THR A 124 4.13 -2.84 -17.14
N TYR A 125 3.48 -2.24 -18.15
CA TYR A 125 3.25 -0.80 -18.20
C TYR A 125 1.76 -0.46 -18.41
N PRO A 126 1.15 0.40 -17.58
CA PRO A 126 1.70 1.01 -16.36
C PRO A 126 2.18 -0.02 -15.33
N LEU A 127 3.11 0.36 -14.45
CA LEU A 127 3.58 -0.54 -13.40
C LEU A 127 2.40 -1.00 -12.56
N GLU A 128 2.37 -2.28 -12.20
CA GLU A 128 1.39 -2.82 -11.27
C GLU A 128 2.07 -3.26 -9.99
N PHE A 129 1.58 -2.76 -8.86
CA PHE A 129 1.95 -3.24 -7.55
C PHE A 129 0.78 -3.95 -6.90
N TYR A 130 1.09 -5.02 -6.19
CA TYR A 130 0.14 -5.76 -5.38
C TYR A 130 0.43 -5.51 -3.92
N TYR A 131 -0.59 -5.31 -3.10
CA TYR A 131 -0.43 -5.16 -1.65
C TYR A 131 -1.05 -6.34 -0.90
N TYR A 132 -0.39 -6.74 0.19
CA TYR A 132 -0.89 -7.73 1.14
C TYR A 132 -0.97 -7.13 2.54
N PHE A 133 -2.12 -7.23 3.22
CA PHE A 133 -2.29 -6.85 4.62
C PHE A 133 -2.08 -8.09 5.48
N HIS A 134 -1.13 -8.00 6.40
CA HIS A 134 -0.87 -9.03 7.38
C HIS A 134 -1.68 -8.73 8.64
N GLU A 135 -2.38 -9.75 9.12
CA GLU A 135 -3.09 -9.70 10.38
C GLU A 135 -2.07 -9.71 11.53
N ALA A 136 -2.42 -9.08 12.65
CA ALA A 136 -1.60 -9.20 13.85
C ALA A 136 -1.65 -10.65 14.34
N ASP A 137 -0.49 -11.28 14.56
CA ASP A 137 -0.45 -12.60 15.19
C ASP A 137 -1.10 -12.51 16.58
N ASP A 138 -2.15 -13.32 16.80
CA ASP A 138 -2.91 -13.39 18.06
C ASP A 138 -2.11 -14.10 19.17
N LEU A 139 -0.79 -13.95 19.18
CA LEU A 139 0.10 -14.44 20.22
C LEU A 139 0.15 -13.42 21.39
N GLY A 140 -0.96 -13.32 22.12
CA GLY A 140 -0.92 -12.88 23.53
C GLY A 140 -1.66 -11.59 23.88
N LEU A 141 -2.97 -11.51 23.65
CA LEU A 141 -3.83 -10.45 24.21
C LEU A 141 -4.89 -10.97 25.19
N GLU A 142 -4.48 -11.85 26.11
CA GLU A 142 -4.88 -11.69 27.51
C GLU A 142 -4.03 -10.55 28.10
N GLY A 143 -4.43 -9.29 27.90
CA GLY A 143 -3.53 -8.18 28.21
C GLY A 143 -4.12 -6.80 28.04
N LEU A 144 -5.14 -6.53 28.84
CA LEU A 144 -5.78 -5.24 29.09
C LEU A 144 -4.76 -4.09 29.31
N ILE A 145 -4.37 -3.35 28.26
CA ILE A 145 -3.81 -1.99 28.41
C ILE A 145 -4.35 -1.12 27.27
N ASP A 146 -5.32 -0.27 27.59
CA ASP A 146 -5.71 0.86 26.76
C ASP A 146 -4.46 1.70 26.43
N PRO A 147 -4.08 1.89 25.16
CA PRO A 147 -2.98 2.79 24.84
C PRO A 147 -3.40 4.22 25.23
N PRO A 148 -2.55 4.99 25.92
CA PRO A 148 -2.90 6.34 26.32
C PRO A 148 -3.23 7.18 25.08
N SER A 149 -4.39 7.85 25.11
CA SER A 149 -4.86 8.73 24.04
C SER A 149 -3.75 9.68 23.55
N PRO A 150 -3.59 9.88 22.24
CA PRO A 150 -2.52 10.70 21.64
C PRO A 150 -2.68 12.22 21.88
N LEU A 151 -3.60 12.63 22.75
CA LEU A 151 -3.95 14.02 23.06
C LEU A 151 -4.10 14.25 24.56
N LYS A 152 -3.10 13.91 25.37
CA LYS A 152 -2.90 14.58 26.66
C LYS A 152 -2.12 15.87 26.41
N ILE A 153 -2.81 16.95 26.08
CA ILE A 153 -2.25 18.30 26.19
C ILE A 153 -1.99 18.52 27.68
N SER A 154 -0.75 18.29 28.09
CA SER A 154 -0.29 18.60 29.45
C SER A 154 -0.18 20.12 29.54
N GLY A 155 -1.13 20.79 30.21
CA GLY A 155 -0.99 22.23 30.47
C GLY A 155 -2.25 23.11 30.56
N LEU A 156 -3.46 22.57 30.67
CA LEU A 156 -4.65 23.39 30.99
C LEU A 156 -5.30 22.90 32.28
N HIS A 157 -4.67 23.23 33.41
CA HIS A 157 -5.39 23.38 34.67
C HIS A 157 -5.99 24.78 34.68
N PHE A 158 -7.31 24.88 34.48
CA PHE A 158 -8.04 26.06 34.93
C PHE A 158 -8.28 25.86 36.44
N ASN A 159 -7.68 26.75 37.23
CA ASN A 159 -8.10 26.98 38.62
C ASN A 159 -9.52 27.55 38.64
#